data_AF-A0A9E4F639-F1
#
_entry.id   AF-A0A9E4F639-F1
#
_cell.length_a   1.000
_cell.length_b   1.000
_cell.length_c   1.000
_cell.angle_alpha   90.00
_cell.angle_beta   90.00
_cell.angle_gamma   90.00
#
_symmetry.space_group_name_H-M   'P 1'
#
loop_
_entity.id
_entity.type
_entity.pdbx_description
1 polymer ?
#
loop_
_entity_poly.entity_id
_entity_poly.type
_entity_poly.pdbx_seq_one_letter_code
_entity_poly.pdbx_strand_id
1 'polypeptide(L)'
;MTERIRPPWLAATIRRLDSWITWGVTGFAIGLALGVNSISVWLIAIGLGLFIAYLALHGPARRETEGALFACGGVFMITWIAGFVVRGLVL
;
A
#
# COMPACT_ATOMS: atom_id res chain seq x y z
N MET A 1 13.02 -2.80 -25.10
CA MET A 1 13.50 -4.19 -25.20
C MET A 1 13.97 -4.68 -23.83
N THR A 2 13.04 -4.89 -22.90
CA THR A 2 13.32 -5.46 -21.56
C THR A 2 12.08 -6.24 -21.11
N GLU A 3 11.66 -7.22 -21.92
CA GLU A 3 10.83 -8.34 -21.44
C GLU A 3 11.71 -9.23 -20.53
N ARG A 4 12.10 -8.67 -19.39
CA ARG A 4 12.97 -9.32 -18.43
C ARG A 4 12.11 -10.25 -17.58
N ILE A 5 12.10 -11.52 -17.95
CA ILE A 5 12.05 -12.71 -17.07
C ILE A 5 11.47 -12.41 -15.68
N ARG A 6 10.18 -12.06 -15.59
CA ARG A 6 9.49 -11.98 -14.30
C ARG A 6 8.91 -13.37 -13.99
N PRO A 7 9.26 -13.99 -12.86
CA PRO A 7 8.69 -15.28 -12.50
C PRO A 7 7.15 -15.18 -12.46
N PRO A 8 6.42 -16.20 -12.93
CA PRO A 8 4.95 -16.15 -12.99
C PRO A 8 4.32 -15.91 -11.61
N TRP A 9 4.95 -16.42 -10.53
CA TRP A 9 4.51 -16.19 -9.16
C TRP A 9 4.67 -14.72 -8.74
N LEU A 10 5.72 -14.02 -9.20
CA LEU A 10 5.96 -12.61 -8.90
C LEU A 10 4.84 -11.76 -9.52
N ALA A 11 4.50 -12.03 -10.77
CA ALA A 11 3.43 -11.33 -11.48
C ALA A 11 2.05 -11.59 -10.86
N ALA A 12 1.79 -12.81 -10.39
CA ALA A 12 0.53 -13.15 -9.71
C ALA A 12 0.41 -12.48 -8.34
N THR A 13 1.48 -12.46 -7.54
CA THR A 13 1.50 -11.80 -6.23
C THR A 13 1.30 -10.30 -6.36
N ILE A 14 2.00 -9.68 -7.32
CA ILE A 14 1.87 -8.26 -7.62
C ILE A 14 0.42 -7.89 -7.97
N ARG A 15 -0.24 -8.63 -8.86
CA ARG A 15 -1.65 -8.36 -9.21
C ARG A 15 -2.62 -8.45 -8.03
N ARG A 16 -2.33 -9.30 -7.04
CA ARG A 16 -3.15 -9.39 -5.82
C ARG A 16 -2.95 -8.17 -4.92
N LEU A 17 -1.76 -7.57 -4.96
CA LEU A 17 -1.44 -6.33 -4.26
C LEU A 17 -1.98 -5.08 -4.98
N ASP A 18 -2.43 -5.17 -6.23
CA ASP A 18 -3.06 -4.03 -6.93
C ASP A 18 -4.45 -3.66 -6.40
N SER A 19 -4.99 -4.44 -5.46
CA SER A 19 -6.29 -4.17 -4.87
C SER A 19 -6.18 -3.09 -3.79
N TRP A 20 -6.69 -1.90 -4.11
CA TRP A 20 -6.94 -0.79 -3.19
C TRP A 20 -7.68 -1.20 -1.90
N ILE A 21 -8.55 -2.20 -1.94
CA ILE A 21 -9.28 -2.72 -0.77
C ILE A 21 -8.31 -3.41 0.19
N THR A 22 -7.38 -4.23 -0.33
CA THR A 22 -6.38 -4.94 0.49
C THR A 22 -5.54 -3.95 1.29
N TRP A 23 -5.10 -2.88 0.64
CA TRP A 23 -4.34 -1.82 1.29
C TRP A 23 -5.18 -0.97 2.25
N GLY A 24 -6.46 -0.73 1.94
CA GLY A 24 -7.37 -0.05 2.86
C GLY A 24 -7.60 -0.83 4.16
N VAL A 25 -7.86 -2.14 4.07
CA VAL A 25 -8.03 -3.00 5.26
C VAL A 25 -6.72 -3.06 6.06
N THR A 26 -5.59 -3.18 5.37
CA THR A 26 -4.27 -3.22 6.01
C THR A 26 -3.95 -1.92 6.74
N GLY A 27 -4.17 -0.77 6.08
CA GLY A 27 -3.95 0.55 6.66
C GLY A 27 -4.80 0.75 7.91
N PHE A 28 -6.10 0.46 7.83
CA PHE A 28 -7.00 0.56 8.97
C PHE A 28 -6.58 -0.32 10.15
N ALA A 29 -6.26 -1.60 9.89
CA ALA A 29 -5.84 -2.53 10.93
C ALA A 29 -4.55 -2.06 11.63
N ILE A 30 -3.56 -1.59 10.87
CA ILE A 30 -2.30 -1.05 11.42
C ILE A 30 -2.57 0.21 12.25
N GLY A 31 -3.38 1.15 11.75
CA GLY A 31 -3.75 2.37 12.47
C GLY A 31 -4.46 2.09 13.79
N LEU A 32 -5.38 1.12 13.79
CA LEU A 32 -6.09 0.69 14.97
C LEU A 32 -5.16 -0.03 15.98
N ALA A 33 -4.22 -0.85 15.49
CA ALA A 33 -3.31 -1.64 16.33
C ALA A 33 -2.10 -0.87 16.88
N LEU A 34 -1.64 0.20 16.24
CA LEU A 34 -0.47 0.96 16.68
C LEU A 34 -0.77 2.36 17.21
N GLY A 35 -1.87 3.00 16.77
CA GLY A 35 -2.16 4.41 17.10
C GLY A 35 -1.05 5.37 16.65
N VAL A 36 -0.96 6.56 17.27
CA VAL A 36 0.15 7.49 17.05
C VAL A 36 1.29 7.16 18.01
N ASN A 37 2.36 6.62 17.46
CA ASN A 37 3.60 6.31 18.17
C ASN A 37 4.79 6.54 17.24
N SER A 38 6.00 6.71 17.78
CA SER A 38 7.24 6.93 17.03
C SER A 38 7.54 5.81 16.01
N ILE A 39 7.01 4.61 16.23
CA ILE A 39 7.08 3.48 15.27
C ILE A 39 6.33 3.79 13.97
N SER A 40 5.27 4.60 14.02
CA SER A 40 4.46 4.96 12.84
C SER A 40 5.26 5.76 11.82
N VAL A 41 6.18 6.62 12.28
CA VAL A 41 7.06 7.40 11.38
C VAL A 41 7.95 6.47 10.57
N TRP A 42 8.55 5.48 11.23
CA TRP A 42 9.38 4.47 10.57
C TRP A 42 8.58 3.60 9.60
N LEU A 43 7.37 3.20 9.97
CA LEU A 43 6.50 2.42 9.07
C LEU A 43 6.08 3.22 7.83
N ILE A 44 5.76 4.51 7.96
CA ILE A 44 5.44 5.36 6.81
C ILE A 44 6.66 5.52 5.91
N ALA A 45 7.85 5.75 6.49
CA ALA A 45 9.08 5.88 5.72
C ALA A 45 9.43 4.60 4.94
N ILE A 46 9.36 3.44 5.60
CA ILE A 46 9.59 2.14 4.97
C ILE A 46 8.49 1.86 3.93
N GLY A 47 7.23 2.11 4.27
CA GLY A 47 6.09 1.92 3.37
C GLY A 47 6.19 2.74 2.09
N LEU A 48 6.63 4.00 2.19
CA LEU A 48 6.87 4.85 1.04
C LEU A 48 8.02 4.31 0.16
N GLY A 49 9.12 3.90 0.77
CA GLY A 49 10.24 3.27 0.05
C GLY A 49 9.82 2.00 -0.69
N LEU A 50 9.04 1.14 -0.02
CA LEU A 50 8.47 -0.06 -0.62
C LEU A 50 7.48 0.26 -1.76
N PHE A 51 6.66 1.30 -1.60
CA PHE A 51 5.72 1.73 -2.63
C PHE A 51 6.44 2.26 -3.88
N ILE A 52 7.52 3.03 -3.72
CA ILE A 52 8.34 3.48 -4.85
C ILE A 52 8.99 2.28 -5.56
N ALA A 53 9.55 1.33 -4.80
CA ALA A 53 10.10 0.10 -5.37
C ALA A 53 9.02 -0.72 -6.09
N TYR A 54 7.81 -0.77 -5.54
CA TYR A 54 6.66 -1.45 -6.13
C TYR A 54 6.24 -0.82 -7.46
N LEU A 55 6.19 0.51 -7.55
CA LEU A 55 5.92 1.22 -8.81
C LEU A 55 7.03 0.98 -9.83
N ALA A 56 8.30 1.01 -9.41
CA ALA A 56 9.43 0.71 -10.29
C ALA A 56 9.37 -0.69 -10.91
N LEU A 57 8.75 -1.66 -10.22
CA LEU A 57 8.53 -3.01 -10.73
C LEU A 57 7.38 -3.11 -11.74
N HIS A 58 6.39 -2.22 -11.75
CA HIS A 58 5.20 -2.36 -12.62
C HIS A 58 5.49 -2.11 -14.10
N GLY A 59 6.56 -1.40 -14.43
CA GLY A 59 6.88 -1.05 -15.81
C GLY A 59 5.98 0.08 -16.34
N PRO A 60 5.79 0.20 -17.67
CA PRO A 60 5.05 1.31 -18.25
C PRO A 60 3.61 1.40 -17.76
N ALA A 61 3.20 2.63 -17.45
CA ALA A 61 1.84 3.07 -17.19
C ALA A 61 0.81 2.43 -18.14
N ARG A 62 -0.24 1.81 -17.57
CA ARG A 62 -1.39 1.27 -18.32
C ARG A 62 -2.66 1.97 -17.83
N ARG A 63 -3.35 2.68 -18.73
CA ARG A 63 -4.56 3.46 -18.43
C ARG A 63 -5.62 2.73 -17.61
N GLU A 64 -5.79 1.43 -17.82
CA GLU A 64 -6.85 0.65 -17.18
C GLU A 64 -6.57 0.29 -15.71
N THR A 65 -5.29 0.15 -15.33
CA THR A 65 -4.90 -0.39 -14.00
C THR A 65 -4.10 0.60 -13.15
N GLU A 66 -3.57 1.65 -13.77
CA GLU A 66 -2.70 2.62 -13.12
C GLU A 66 -3.41 3.45 -12.04
N GLY A 67 -4.70 3.76 -12.24
CA GLY A 67 -5.50 4.46 -11.24
C GLY A 67 -5.67 3.67 -9.94
N ALA A 68 -5.93 2.37 -10.04
CA ALA A 68 -6.02 1.48 -8.88
C ALA A 68 -4.65 1.31 -8.19
N LEU A 69 -3.59 1.17 -8.99
CA LEU A 69 -2.21 1.05 -8.51
C LEU A 69 -1.79 2.28 -7.69
N PHE A 70 -2.06 3.49 -8.19
CA PHE A 70 -1.75 4.73 -7.50
C PHE A 70 -2.65 4.97 -6.28
N ALA A 71 -3.93 4.60 -6.38
CA ALA A 71 -4.88 4.74 -5.27
C ALA A 71 -4.49 3.91 -4.04
N CYS A 72 -3.77 2.81 -4.20
CA CYS A 72 -3.37 1.93 -3.08
C CYS A 72 -2.65 2.71 -1.96
N GLY A 73 -1.70 3.57 -2.30
CA GLY A 73 -0.96 4.36 -1.30
C GLY A 73 -1.84 5.39 -0.58
N GLY A 74 -2.68 6.12 -1.33
CA GLY A 74 -3.60 7.10 -0.74
C GLY A 74 -4.67 6.46 0.14
N VAL A 75 -5.25 5.35 -0.32
CA VAL A 75 -6.26 4.58 0.42
C VAL A 75 -5.66 4.02 1.71
N PHE A 76 -4.45 3.47 1.66
CA PHE A 76 -3.72 3.01 2.84
C PHE A 76 -3.57 4.12 3.89
N MET A 77 -3.14 5.32 3.47
CA MET A 77 -2.93 6.45 4.40
C MET A 77 -4.23 6.94 5.03
N ILE A 78 -5.30 7.11 4.24
CA ILE A 78 -6.59 7.59 4.74
C ILE A 78 -7.20 6.58 5.72
N THR A 79 -7.17 5.30 5.35
CA THR A 79 -7.71 4.24 6.22
C THR A 79 -6.88 4.03 7.47
N TRP A 80 -5.55 4.20 7.42
CA TRP A 80 -4.72 4.24 8.61
C TRP A 80 -5.14 5.38 9.53
N ILE A 81 -5.24 6.61 9.02
CA ILE A 81 -5.70 7.76 9.82
C ILE A 81 -7.05 7.46 10.47
N ALA A 82 -7.98 6.86 9.71
CA ALA A 82 -9.27 6.45 10.26
C ALA A 82 -9.13 5.43 11.39
N GLY A 83 -8.29 4.40 11.24
CA GLY A 83 -8.03 3.40 12.29
C GLY A 83 -7.39 4.01 13.54
N PHE A 84 -6.46 4.95 13.36
CA PHE A 84 -5.89 5.73 14.45
C PHE A 84 -6.98 6.54 15.19
N VAL A 85 -7.84 7.26 14.45
CA VAL A 85 -8.91 8.07 15.03
C VAL A 85 -9.88 7.18 15.83
N VAL A 86 -10.28 6.04 15.27
CA VAL A 86 -11.13 5.08 15.98
C VAL A 86 -10.47 4.61 17.27
N ARG A 87 -9.18 4.24 17.22
CA ARG A 87 -8.46 3.85 18.43
C ARG A 87 -8.41 4.97 19.45
N GLY A 88 -8.10 6.21 19.05
CA GLY A 88 -7.94 7.32 19.99
C GLY A 88 -9.26 7.86 20.59
N LEU A 89 -10.39 7.65 19.92
CA LEU A 89 -11.70 8.15 20.37
C LEU A 89 -12.56 7.09 21.05
N VAL A 90 -12.39 5.81 20.70
CA VAL A 90 -13.29 4.73 21.13
C VAL A 90 -12.61 3.75 22.09
N LEU A 91 -11.29 3.53 21.96
CA LEU A 91 -10.51 2.52 22.70
C LEU A 91 -9.55 3.18 23.70
#